data_AF-A0A948QYB5-F1
#
_entry.id   AF-A0A948QYB5-F1
#
_cell.length_a   1.000
_cell.length_b   1.000
_cell.length_c   1.000
_cell.angle_alpha   90.00
_cell.angle_beta   90.00
_cell.angle_gamma   90.00
#
_symmetry.space_group_name_H-M   'P 1'
#
loop_
_entity.id
_entity.type
_entity.pdbx_description
1 polymer ?
#
loop_
_entity_poly.entity_id
_entity_poly.type
_entity_poly.pdbx_seq_one_letter_code
_entity_poly.pdbx_strand_id
1 'polypeptide(L)' 'MPRKARIDAAGAVHHIIGRGTNRQEIFSDKKDYLDFIKRLGDLLVEFPRGRAAGSI' A
#
# COMPACT_ATOMS: atom_id res chain seq x y z
N MET A 1 7.37 -4.69 23.94
CA MET A 1 8.03 -3.38 23.71
C MET A 1 7.18 -2.56 22.75
N PRO A 2 6.67 -1.37 23.14
CA PRO A 2 5.83 -0.56 22.27
C PRO A 2 6.67 0.00 21.12
N ARG A 3 6.26 -0.27 19.87
CA ARG A 3 6.85 0.41 18.72
C ARG A 3 6.24 1.81 18.62
N LYS A 4 7.04 2.83 18.27
CA LYS A 4 6.52 4.16 17.96
C LYS A 4 5.55 4.08 16.77
N ALA A 5 4.50 4.90 16.80
CA ALA A 5 3.56 5.02 15.70
C ALA A 5 4.28 5.48 14.42
N ARG A 6 3.77 5.07 13.26
CA ARG A 6 4.25 5.57 11.97
C ARG A 6 3.83 7.04 11.83
N ILE A 7 4.69 7.85 11.22
CA ILE A 7 4.42 9.27 10.97
C ILE A 7 3.24 9.38 10.01
N ASP A 8 2.12 9.93 10.44
CA ASP A 8 0.97 10.20 9.58
C ASP A 8 0.88 11.71 9.35
N ALA A 9 1.48 12.19 8.26
CA ALA A 9 1.51 13.60 7.91
C ALA A 9 1.35 13.75 6.39
N ALA A 10 0.65 14.81 5.97
CA ALA A 10 0.52 15.15 4.56
C ALA A 10 1.90 15.36 3.93
N GLY A 11 2.15 14.72 2.78
CA GLY A 11 3.46 14.75 2.12
C GLY A 11 4.52 13.82 2.73
N ALA A 12 4.22 13.07 3.80
CA ALA A 12 5.15 12.08 4.33
C ALA A 12 5.43 10.97 3.29
N VAL A 13 6.72 10.68 3.11
CA VAL A 13 7.21 9.61 2.24
C VAL A 13 7.34 8.34 3.06
N HIS A 14 6.65 7.29 2.59
CA HIS A 14 6.70 5.97 3.20
C HIS A 14 7.37 5.00 2.25
N HIS A 15 8.43 4.32 2.71
CA HIS A 15 8.94 3.15 2.02
C HIS A 15 8.06 1.94 2.35
N ILE A 16 7.43 1.36 1.33
CA ILE A 16 6.55 0.20 1.45
C ILE A 16 7.25 -1.00 0.82
N ILE A 17 7.34 -2.11 1.57
CA ILE A 17 7.91 -3.37 1.10
C ILE A 17 6.84 -4.45 1.28
N GLY A 18 6.50 -5.14 0.19
CA GLY A 18 5.66 -6.34 0.18
C GLY A 18 6.51 -7.60 0.03
N ARG A 19 6.05 -8.72 0.60
CA ARG A 19 6.64 -10.06 0.43
C ARG A 19 5.55 -11.07 0.20
N GLY A 20 5.84 -12.13 -0.54
CA GLY A 20 4.91 -13.24 -0.71
C GLY A 20 4.65 -13.96 0.61
N THR A 21 3.42 -14.44 0.77
CA THR A 21 3.05 -15.35 1.86
C THR A 21 3.93 -16.60 1.77
N ASN A 22 4.37 -17.11 2.91
CA ASN A 22 5.24 -18.31 2.97
C ASN A 22 6.51 -18.23 2.10
N ARG A 23 7.04 -17.02 1.85
CA ARG A 23 8.22 -16.78 1.01
C ARG A 23 8.04 -17.25 -0.44
N GLN A 24 6.80 -17.40 -0.89
CA GLN A 24 6.48 -17.71 -2.28
C GLN A 24 6.67 -16.47 -3.16
N GLU A 25 6.68 -16.70 -4.46
CA GLU A 25 6.64 -15.61 -5.44
C GLU A 25 5.35 -14.82 -5.29
N ILE A 26 5.44 -13.50 -5.48
CA ILE A 26 4.27 -12.60 -5.35
C ILE A 26 3.38 -12.70 -6.59
N PHE A 27 3.99 -12.92 -7.75
CA PHE A 27 3.31 -12.97 -9.03
C PHE A 27 3.62 -14.29 -9.71
N SER A 28 2.58 -14.97 -10.17
CA SER A 28 2.71 -16.28 -10.82
C SER A 28 3.05 -16.14 -12.31
N ASP A 29 2.64 -15.03 -12.92
CA ASP A 29 2.91 -14.71 -14.32
C ASP A 29 2.89 -13.18 -14.56
N LYS A 30 3.15 -12.77 -15.81
CA LYS A 30 3.12 -11.36 -16.20
C LYS A 30 1.72 -10.74 -16.11
N LYS A 31 0.66 -11.50 -16.34
CA LYS A 31 -0.71 -11.01 -16.31
C LYS A 31 -1.13 -10.68 -14.88
N ASP A 32 -0.82 -11.55 -13.93
CA ASP A 32 -1.03 -11.37 -12.49
C ASP A 32 -0.33 -10.09 -11.99
N TYR A 33 0.92 -9.87 -12.40
CA TYR A 33 1.63 -8.62 -12.13
C TYR A 33 0.91 -7.37 -12.68
N LEU A 34 0.44 -7.42 -13.93
CA LEU A 34 -0.27 -6.30 -14.55
C LEU A 34 -1.62 -6.03 -13.86
N ASP A 35 -2.34 -7.09 -13.49
CA ASP A 35 -3.60 -6.98 -12.75
C ASP A 35 -3.40 -6.37 -11.36
N PHE A 36 -2.29 -6.72 -10.68
CA PHE A 36 -1.91 -6.08 -9.43
C PHE A 36 -1.63 -4.58 -9.59
N ILE A 37 -0.83 -4.19 -10.59
CA ILE A 37 -0.52 -2.78 -10.84
C ILE A 37 -1.79 -1.99 -11.18
N LYS A 38 -2.69 -2.57 -11.98
CA LYS A 38 -3.97 -1.96 -12.31
C LYS A 38 -4.80 -1.71 -11.05
N ARG A 39 -4.99 -2.74 -10.23
CA ARG A 39 -5.75 -2.63 -8.96
C ARG A 39 -5.13 -1.62 -8.00
N LEU A 40 -3.80 -1.57 -7.92
CA LEU A 40 -3.10 -0.59 -7.10
C LEU A 40 -3.34 0.84 -7.62
N GLY A 41 -3.30 1.04 -8.92
CA GLY A 41 -3.64 2.32 -9.55
C GLY A 41 -5.07 2.74 -9.26
N ASP A 42 -6.03 1.84 -9.47
CA ASP A 42 -7.45 2.08 -9.22
C ASP A 42 -7.69 2.46 -7.75
N LEU A 43 -7.04 1.76 -6.81
CA LEU A 43 -7.12 2.06 -5.37
C LEU A 43 -6.54 3.43 -5.02
N LEU A 44 -5.45 3.85 -5.67
CA LEU A 44 -4.86 5.17 -5.44
C LEU A 44 -5.73 6.31 -5.97
N VAL A 45 -6.52 6.04 -7.02
CA VAL A 45 -7.51 6.99 -7.56
C VAL A 45 -8.76 7.05 -6.70
N GLU A 46 -9.23 5.91 -6.18
CA GLU A 46 -10.38 5.84 -5.27
C GLU A 46 -10.06 6.45 -3.90
N PHE A 47 -8.83 6.25 -3.42
CA PHE A 47 -8.32 6.77 -2.16
C PHE A 47 -7.12 7.71 -2.40
N PRO A 48 -7.34 8.88 -3.02
CA PRO A 48 -6.30 9.89 -3.12
C PRO A 48 -6.04 10.34 -1.69
N ARG A 49 -4.87 10.01 -1.14
CA ARG A 49 -4.54 10.30 0.27
C ARG A 49 -4.76 11.78 0.57
N GLY A 50 -5.86 12.03 1.27
CA GLY A 50 -6.39 13.36 1.57
C GLY A 50 -7.70 13.31 2.37
N ARG A 51 -8.11 12.16 2.91
CA ARG A 51 -9.12 12.16 3.98
C ARG A 51 -8.41 12.61 5.25
N ALA A 52 -8.69 13.84 5.65
CA ALA A 52 -8.39 14.33 6.98
C ALA A 52 -8.77 13.24 7.99
N ALA A 53 -7.81 12.79 8.77
CA ALA A 53 -8.08 12.12 10.03
C ALA A 53 -8.94 13.08 10.86
N GLY A 54 -10.22 12.76 11.03
CA GLY A 54 -11.20 13.60 11.71
C GLY A 54 -12.61 12.99 11.65
N SER A 55 -13.09 12.54 12.81
CA SER A 55 -14.28 11.70 13.09
C SER A 55 -14.07 10.24 12.69
N ILE A 56 -14.02 9.28 13.60
CA ILE A 56 -14.74 9.09 14.88
C ILE A 56 -13.76 8.76 16.01
#